data_AF-A0A5C7EWI9-F1
#
_entry.id   AF-A0A5C7EWI9-F1
#
_cell.length_a   1.000
_cell.length_b   1.000
_cell.length_c   1.000
_cell.angle_alpha   90.00
_cell.angle_beta   90.00
_cell.angle_gamma   90.00
#
_symmetry.space_group_name_H-M   'P 1'
#
loop_
_entity.id
_entity.type
_entity.pdbx_description
1 polymer ?
#
loop_
_entity_poly.entity_id
_entity_poly.type
_entity_poly.pdbx_seq_one_letter_code
_entity_poly.pdbx_strand_id
1 'polypeptide(L)'
;MKRFNDKSLENVSVNLTKTKNPVYFIDEKDIREIVKKSSPTKRLGDLDIPALEKRLNQLPAVDSANVFLNLNGKLNLDIKQRVPSFRLNNNGKDFYVDEKGNEFPLSDNYSYPCMLVMGDVKKSEYKKLAELIDKIDRDEFSRKYFIGIAKEKESYHLFTSEGNYKVEIGDLDNIEIKVKGFKTFVEKYLVEQSPEKYTKISVKFDNQIVTTLNPNFEENDSILEVGNKEMAKLPLTAAKKEHAEARTQKPSQKIASKPAARKGQTKEKSKITAAKPVTTEKKKKTASSTAKPAAKKKATVKIE
;
A
#
# COMPACT_ATOMS: atom_id res chain seq x y z
N MET A 1 12.38 -39.22 -0.43
CA MET A 1 10.93 -39.29 -0.16
C MET A 1 10.35 -40.70 0.06
N LYS A 2 10.93 -41.81 -0.44
CA LYS A 2 10.33 -43.17 -0.45
C LYS A 2 9.72 -43.77 0.85
N ARG A 3 9.85 -43.15 2.04
CA ARG A 3 9.38 -43.72 3.33
C ARG A 3 7.86 -43.73 3.53
N PHE A 4 7.09 -42.99 2.74
CA PHE A 4 5.65 -42.82 2.97
C PHE A 4 4.80 -42.95 1.70
N ASN A 5 5.34 -43.55 0.62
CA ASN A 5 4.67 -43.54 -0.69
C ASN A 5 3.27 -44.18 -0.66
N ASP A 6 3.12 -45.29 0.06
CA ASP A 6 1.87 -46.06 0.15
C ASP A 6 0.94 -45.62 1.29
N LYS A 7 1.25 -44.51 2.00
CA LYS A 7 0.31 -43.96 3.00
C LYS A 7 -0.87 -43.27 2.31
N SER A 8 -2.07 -43.56 2.78
CA SER A 8 -3.29 -42.86 2.36
C SER A 8 -3.32 -41.41 2.81
N LEU A 9 -3.92 -40.55 1.98
CA LEU A 9 -4.09 -39.10 2.20
C LEU A 9 -5.22 -38.74 3.20
N GLU A 10 -5.68 -39.67 4.02
CA GLU A 10 -6.68 -39.43 5.07
C GLU A 10 -6.15 -38.49 6.17
N ASN A 11 -4.86 -38.61 6.49
CA ASN A 11 -4.22 -37.92 7.62
C ASN A 11 -3.70 -36.53 7.23
N VAL A 12 -4.63 -35.65 6.84
CA VAL A 12 -4.38 -34.22 6.57
C VAL A 12 -4.77 -33.37 7.77
N SER A 13 -3.84 -32.57 8.27
CA SER A 13 -4.05 -31.48 9.22
C SER A 13 -4.08 -30.15 8.46
N VAL A 14 -5.14 -29.36 8.63
CA VAL A 14 -5.18 -27.96 8.19
C VAL A 14 -5.17 -27.09 9.45
N ASN A 15 -4.40 -26.00 9.41
CA ASN A 15 -4.26 -25.06 10.50
C ASN A 15 -4.39 -23.63 9.95
N LEU A 16 -5.56 -23.01 10.16
CA LEU A 16 -5.81 -21.63 9.77
C LEU A 16 -5.25 -20.72 10.89
N THR A 17 -4.12 -20.07 10.59
CA THR A 17 -3.34 -19.31 11.57
C THR A 17 -4.13 -18.11 12.08
N LYS A 18 -4.50 -18.14 13.36
CA LYS A 18 -5.21 -17.03 14.02
C LYS A 18 -4.24 -15.88 14.32
N THR A 19 -4.52 -14.72 13.74
CA THR A 19 -3.86 -13.43 14.00
C THR A 19 -4.62 -12.66 15.09
N LYS A 20 -4.09 -11.49 15.50
CA LYS A 20 -4.80 -10.51 16.36
C LYS A 20 -6.16 -10.09 15.77
N ASN A 21 -6.23 -10.05 14.44
CA ASN A 21 -7.36 -9.61 13.64
C ASN A 21 -7.89 -10.81 12.83
N PRO A 22 -8.77 -11.65 13.41
CA PRO A 22 -9.19 -12.90 12.78
C PRO A 22 -10.01 -12.63 11.52
N VAL A 23 -9.80 -13.48 10.52
CA VAL A 23 -10.41 -13.42 9.18
C VAL A 23 -10.92 -14.80 8.78
N TYR A 24 -11.99 -14.83 7.99
CA TYR A 24 -12.74 -16.06 7.64
C TYR A 24 -13.04 -16.11 6.13
N PHE A 25 -12.04 -15.80 5.31
CA PHE A 25 -12.16 -15.78 3.85
C PHE A 25 -12.09 -17.17 3.20
N ILE A 26 -11.49 -18.15 3.87
CA ILE A 26 -11.24 -19.51 3.35
C ILE A 26 -11.58 -20.54 4.43
N ASP A 27 -12.34 -21.57 4.08
CA ASP A 27 -12.73 -22.65 4.98
C ASP A 27 -11.74 -23.84 4.92
N GLU A 28 -11.62 -24.60 6.01
CA GLU A 28 -10.82 -25.84 6.03
C GLU A 28 -11.29 -26.86 4.97
N LYS A 29 -12.59 -26.83 4.61
CA LYS A 29 -13.19 -27.69 3.58
C LYS A 29 -12.56 -27.42 2.21
N ASP A 30 -12.43 -26.14 1.82
CA ASP A 30 -11.89 -25.72 0.53
C ASP A 30 -10.45 -26.17 0.38
N ILE A 31 -9.65 -25.99 1.43
CA ILE A 31 -8.27 -26.46 1.51
C ILE A 31 -8.20 -27.99 1.36
N ARG A 32 -9.04 -28.73 2.08
CA ARG A 32 -9.13 -30.19 1.96
C ARG A 32 -9.55 -30.64 0.56
N GLU A 33 -10.38 -29.88 -0.15
CA GLU A 33 -10.67 -30.13 -1.56
C GLU A 33 -9.49 -29.85 -2.49
N ILE A 34 -8.77 -28.74 -2.31
CA ILE A 34 -7.58 -28.41 -3.11
C ILE A 34 -6.50 -29.48 -2.95
N VAL A 35 -6.32 -30.01 -1.73
CA VAL A 35 -5.43 -31.14 -1.44
C VAL A 35 -5.89 -32.41 -2.18
N LYS A 36 -7.17 -32.80 -2.06
CA LYS A 36 -7.74 -33.95 -2.81
C LYS A 36 -7.58 -33.80 -4.33
N LYS A 37 -7.89 -32.62 -4.87
CA LYS A 37 -7.74 -32.23 -6.29
C LYS A 37 -6.27 -32.14 -6.75
N SER A 38 -5.30 -32.36 -5.85
CA SER A 38 -3.86 -32.38 -6.15
C SER A 38 -3.19 -33.75 -5.87
N SER A 39 -3.95 -34.78 -5.46
CA SER A 39 -3.49 -36.17 -5.36
C SER A 39 -4.56 -37.10 -5.96
N PRO A 40 -4.53 -37.36 -7.28
CA PRO A 40 -5.56 -38.15 -7.98
C PRO A 40 -5.68 -39.59 -7.44
N THR A 41 -4.57 -40.15 -6.98
CA THR A 41 -4.47 -41.51 -6.43
C THR A 41 -4.85 -41.62 -4.95
N LYS A 42 -5.06 -40.48 -4.27
CA LYS A 42 -5.20 -40.38 -2.80
C LYS A 42 -4.00 -40.94 -2.02
N ARG A 43 -2.84 -41.07 -2.66
CA ARG A 43 -1.58 -41.50 -2.03
C ARG A 43 -0.72 -40.30 -1.68
N LEU A 44 -0.01 -40.40 -0.57
CA LEU A 44 0.91 -39.37 -0.10
C LEU A 44 2.21 -39.33 -0.93
N GLY A 45 2.62 -40.45 -1.53
CA GLY A 45 3.81 -40.53 -2.38
C GLY A 45 3.72 -39.76 -3.70
N ASP A 46 2.50 -39.56 -4.19
CA ASP A 46 2.21 -38.95 -5.49
C ASP A 46 1.90 -37.45 -5.37
N LEU A 47 1.96 -36.90 -4.14
CA LEU A 47 1.70 -35.49 -3.86
C LEU A 47 2.98 -34.66 -4.01
N ASP A 48 3.02 -33.81 -5.03
CA ASP A 48 4.02 -32.74 -5.14
C ASP A 48 3.69 -31.64 -4.11
N ILE A 49 4.38 -31.71 -2.95
CA ILE A 49 4.24 -30.76 -1.85
C ILE A 49 4.59 -29.33 -2.28
N PRO A 50 5.75 -29.04 -2.93
CA PRO A 50 6.03 -27.71 -3.49
C PRO A 50 4.97 -27.17 -4.46
N ALA A 51 4.40 -28.02 -5.33
CA ALA A 51 3.35 -27.59 -6.24
C ALA A 51 2.02 -27.28 -5.52
N LEU A 52 1.66 -28.09 -4.51
CA LEU A 52 0.50 -27.84 -3.65
C LEU A 52 0.69 -26.54 -2.85
N GLU A 53 1.86 -26.32 -2.25
CA GLU A 53 2.18 -25.10 -1.51
C GLU A 53 2.09 -23.86 -2.43
N LYS A 54 2.68 -23.94 -3.63
CA LYS A 54 2.59 -22.88 -4.64
C LYS A 54 1.13 -22.60 -5.04
N ARG A 55 0.31 -23.65 -5.23
CA ARG A 55 -1.12 -23.53 -5.56
C ARG A 55 -1.93 -22.86 -4.44
N LEU A 56 -1.59 -23.12 -3.18
CA LEU A 56 -2.24 -22.49 -2.02
C LEU A 56 -1.82 -21.02 -1.86
N ASN A 57 -0.55 -20.70 -2.09
CA ASN A 57 -0.04 -19.33 -2.11
C ASN A 57 -0.57 -18.49 -3.31
N GLN A 58 -1.21 -19.13 -4.30
CA GLN A 58 -1.90 -18.45 -5.41
C GLN A 58 -3.37 -18.10 -5.09
N LEU A 59 -3.93 -18.55 -3.97
CA LEU A 59 -5.27 -18.14 -3.53
C LEU A 59 -5.22 -16.67 -3.07
N PRO A 60 -6.08 -15.76 -3.60
CA PRO A 60 -5.93 -14.33 -3.33
C PRO A 60 -5.98 -13.96 -1.84
N ALA A 61 -6.82 -14.64 -1.04
CA ALA A 61 -6.96 -14.41 0.39
C ALA A 61 -5.89 -15.11 1.27
N VAL A 62 -4.86 -15.75 0.68
CA VAL A 62 -3.71 -16.31 1.42
C VAL A 62 -2.55 -15.32 1.42
N ASP A 63 -2.01 -15.00 2.60
CA ASP A 63 -0.76 -14.24 2.76
C ASP A 63 0.46 -15.16 2.63
N SER A 64 0.38 -16.35 3.25
CA SER A 64 1.39 -17.40 3.13
C SER A 64 0.79 -18.77 3.49
N ALA A 65 1.09 -19.80 2.70
CA ALA A 65 0.85 -21.20 3.04
C ALA A 65 2.19 -21.96 3.13
N ASN A 66 2.32 -22.84 4.13
CA ASN A 66 3.44 -23.74 4.36
C ASN A 66 2.91 -25.17 4.41
N VAL A 67 3.43 -26.07 3.57
CA VAL A 67 2.97 -27.47 3.47
C VAL A 67 4.12 -28.42 3.78
N PHE A 68 3.98 -29.21 4.84
CA PHE A 68 5.05 -30.10 5.29
C PHE A 68 4.54 -31.43 5.84
N LEU A 69 5.41 -32.43 5.72
CA LEU A 69 5.19 -33.75 6.28
C LEU A 69 5.94 -33.91 7.60
N ASN A 70 5.25 -34.33 8.66
CA ASN A 70 5.90 -34.63 9.93
C ASN A 70 6.46 -36.07 9.96
N LEU A 71 7.27 -36.41 10.97
CA LEU A 71 7.92 -37.71 11.11
C LEU A 71 6.95 -38.90 11.16
N ASN A 72 5.69 -38.66 11.54
CA ASN A 72 4.64 -39.69 11.59
C ASN A 72 3.99 -39.94 10.21
N GLY A 73 4.32 -39.12 9.21
CA GLY A 73 3.68 -39.16 7.89
C GLY A 73 2.29 -38.52 7.85
N LYS A 74 1.99 -37.57 8.75
CA LYS A 74 0.81 -36.68 8.65
C LYS A 74 1.18 -35.47 7.79
N LEU A 75 0.34 -35.14 6.81
CA LEU A 75 0.47 -33.91 6.03
C LEU A 75 -0.10 -32.75 6.84
N ASN A 76 0.64 -31.65 6.97
CA ASN A 76 0.23 -30.46 7.72
C ASN A 76 0.28 -29.24 6.80
N LEU A 77 -0.75 -28.42 6.86
CA LEU A 77 -0.90 -27.19 6.09
C LEU A 77 -1.11 -26.04 7.08
N ASP A 78 -0.06 -25.26 7.34
CA ASP A 78 -0.17 -24.01 8.09
C ASP A 78 -0.47 -22.90 7.09
N ILE A 79 -1.68 -22.33 7.17
CA ILE A 79 -2.17 -21.32 6.22
C ILE A 79 -2.48 -20.04 6.98
N LYS A 80 -1.82 -18.95 6.58
CA LYS A 80 -2.08 -17.60 7.04
C LYS A 80 -2.89 -16.87 5.98
N GLN A 81 -4.10 -16.47 6.33
CA GLN A 81 -4.95 -15.63 5.48
C GLN A 81 -4.46 -14.17 5.48
N ARG A 82 -4.80 -13.40 4.44
CA ARG A 82 -4.59 -11.94 4.41
C ARG A 82 -5.54 -11.26 5.39
N VAL A 83 -5.05 -10.22 6.05
CA VAL A 83 -5.87 -9.28 6.81
C VAL A 83 -5.94 -7.98 6.00
N PRO A 84 -7.12 -7.48 5.64
CA PRO A 84 -7.22 -6.20 4.94
C PRO A 84 -6.96 -5.05 5.92
N SER A 85 -6.28 -4.02 5.44
CA SER A 85 -6.23 -2.71 6.10
C SER A 85 -7.47 -1.90 5.74
N PHE A 86 -7.92 -1.96 4.47
CA PHE A 86 -9.09 -1.25 3.99
C PHE A 86 -9.79 -1.96 2.82
N ARG A 87 -11.05 -1.59 2.57
CA ARG A 87 -11.78 -1.85 1.32
C ARG A 87 -11.65 -0.62 0.43
N LEU A 88 -11.29 -0.81 -0.83
CA LEU A 88 -11.22 0.24 -1.84
C LEU A 88 -12.30 0.02 -2.90
N ASN A 89 -13.12 1.05 -3.11
CA ASN A 89 -13.91 1.22 -4.33
C ASN A 89 -13.15 2.17 -5.28
N ASN A 90 -12.45 1.62 -6.28
CA ASN A 90 -11.89 2.42 -7.37
C ASN A 90 -12.78 2.25 -8.61
N ASN A 91 -13.46 3.34 -9.01
CA ASN A 91 -14.30 3.44 -10.20
C ASN A 91 -15.31 2.28 -10.36
N GLY A 92 -16.04 1.97 -9.28
CA GLY A 92 -17.06 0.93 -9.26
C GLY A 92 -16.56 -0.50 -9.05
N LYS A 93 -15.24 -0.71 -8.89
CA LYS A 93 -14.65 -2.00 -8.51
C LYS A 93 -14.31 -2.01 -7.03
N ASP A 94 -14.95 -2.90 -6.28
CA ASP A 94 -14.62 -3.17 -4.88
C ASP A 94 -13.57 -4.28 -4.74
N PHE A 95 -12.58 -4.03 -3.88
CA PHE A 95 -11.60 -5.03 -3.44
C PHE A 95 -11.02 -4.64 -2.09
N TYR A 96 -10.37 -5.59 -1.44
CA TYR A 96 -9.58 -5.36 -0.23
C TYR A 96 -8.13 -5.02 -0.57
N VAL A 97 -7.46 -4.27 0.33
CA VAL A 97 -6.01 -4.01 0.27
C VAL A 97 -5.39 -4.35 1.62
N ASP A 98 -4.31 -5.14 1.63
CA ASP A 98 -3.55 -5.47 2.84
C ASP A 98 -2.51 -4.39 3.22
N GLU A 99 -1.99 -4.46 4.44
CA GLU A 99 -0.94 -3.57 4.99
C GLU A 99 0.30 -3.45 4.07
N LYS A 100 0.61 -4.49 3.31
CA LYS A 100 1.76 -4.53 2.39
C LYS A 100 1.44 -3.89 1.03
N GLY A 101 0.20 -3.45 0.81
CA GLY A 101 -0.29 -2.86 -0.43
C GLY A 101 -0.67 -3.88 -1.51
N ASN A 102 -0.95 -5.15 -1.16
CA ASN A 102 -1.51 -6.11 -2.12
C ASN A 102 -3.04 -5.99 -2.15
N GLU A 103 -3.62 -5.90 -3.34
CA GLU A 103 -5.07 -6.01 -3.52
C GLU A 103 -5.53 -7.47 -3.62
N PHE A 104 -6.71 -7.77 -3.09
CA PHE A 104 -7.38 -9.06 -3.24
C PHE A 104 -8.91 -8.87 -3.27
N PRO A 105 -9.68 -9.71 -3.98
CA PRO A 105 -11.12 -9.54 -4.12
C PRO A 105 -11.85 -9.69 -2.78
N LEU A 106 -13.10 -9.22 -2.74
CA LEU A 106 -14.04 -9.58 -1.68
C LEU A 106 -14.28 -11.10 -1.65
N SER A 107 -14.74 -11.63 -0.53
CA SER A 107 -15.25 -13.01 -0.43
C SER A 107 -16.77 -12.98 -0.42
N ASP A 108 -17.40 -13.87 -1.20
CA ASP A 108 -18.85 -14.03 -1.25
C ASP A 108 -19.43 -14.49 0.11
N ASN A 109 -18.61 -15.14 0.94
CA ASN A 109 -19.00 -15.74 2.21
C ASN A 109 -18.65 -14.89 3.44
N TYR A 110 -17.77 -13.89 3.32
CA TYR A 110 -17.27 -13.13 4.46
C TYR A 110 -16.85 -11.70 4.11
N SER A 111 -17.46 -10.72 4.80
CA SER A 111 -17.06 -9.31 4.78
C SER A 111 -16.32 -8.97 6.07
N TYR A 112 -15.07 -8.51 5.95
CA TYR A 112 -14.28 -8.03 7.09
C TYR A 112 -14.56 -6.54 7.36
N PRO A 113 -14.83 -6.14 8.63
CA PRO A 113 -15.04 -4.74 9.02
C PRO A 113 -13.72 -3.96 9.00
N CYS A 114 -13.54 -3.13 7.98
CA CYS A 114 -12.41 -2.21 7.82
C CYS A 114 -12.87 -0.90 7.19
N MET A 115 -12.01 0.12 7.22
CA MET A 115 -12.26 1.43 6.62
C MET A 115 -12.63 1.30 5.14
N LEU A 116 -13.69 2.00 4.71
CA LEU A 116 -14.05 2.13 3.30
C LEU A 116 -13.34 3.32 2.68
N VAL A 117 -12.64 3.09 1.57
CA VAL A 117 -11.99 4.10 0.75
C VAL A 117 -12.66 4.15 -0.63
N MET A 118 -12.87 5.35 -1.17
CA MET A 118 -13.49 5.59 -2.48
C MET A 118 -12.66 6.53 -3.35
N GLY A 119 -12.62 6.28 -4.66
CA GLY A 119 -12.00 7.17 -5.66
C GLY A 119 -10.72 6.61 -6.30
N ASP A 120 -10.04 7.45 -7.10
CA ASP A 120 -8.87 7.03 -7.89
C ASP A 120 -7.56 6.99 -7.08
N VAL A 121 -7.50 6.03 -6.17
CA VAL A 121 -6.30 5.70 -5.39
C VAL A 121 -5.38 4.82 -6.25
N LYS A 122 -4.17 5.33 -6.53
CA LYS A 122 -3.14 4.65 -7.31
C LYS A 122 -2.40 3.65 -6.42
N LYS A 123 -1.94 2.52 -6.96
CA LYS A 123 -1.29 1.44 -6.18
C LYS A 123 -0.04 1.89 -5.39
N SER A 124 0.63 2.94 -5.86
CA SER A 124 1.75 3.60 -5.15
C SER A 124 1.35 4.26 -3.82
N GLU A 125 0.07 4.62 -3.66
CA GLU A 125 -0.46 5.30 -2.48
C GLU A 125 -0.91 4.31 -1.40
N TYR A 126 -1.20 3.05 -1.77
CA TYR A 126 -1.82 2.03 -0.89
C TYR A 126 -1.09 1.85 0.45
N LYS A 127 0.24 1.92 0.48
CA LYS A 127 1.03 1.77 1.72
C LYS A 127 0.91 2.98 2.65
N LYS A 128 0.99 4.21 2.13
CA LYS A 128 0.77 5.43 2.93
C LYS A 128 -0.67 5.52 3.42
N LEU A 129 -1.62 5.03 2.62
CA LEU A 129 -3.04 4.98 2.98
C LEU A 129 -3.32 3.93 4.07
N ALA A 130 -2.68 2.76 3.99
CA ALA A 130 -2.70 1.77 5.08
C ALA A 130 -2.09 2.35 6.37
N GLU A 131 -1.01 3.12 6.28
CA GLU A 131 -0.43 3.82 7.44
C GLU A 131 -1.40 4.87 8.02
N LEU A 132 -2.08 5.68 7.20
CA LEU A 132 -3.12 6.60 7.68
C LEU A 132 -4.21 5.87 8.47
N ILE A 133 -4.67 4.73 7.96
CA ILE A 133 -5.76 3.96 8.55
C ILE A 133 -5.30 3.22 9.83
N ASP A 134 -4.08 2.67 9.85
CA ASP A 134 -3.44 2.11 11.04
C ASP A 134 -3.20 3.17 12.15
N LYS A 135 -2.91 4.42 11.79
CA LYS A 135 -2.84 5.55 12.75
C LYS A 135 -4.22 5.91 13.30
N ILE A 136 -5.27 5.88 12.47
CA ILE A 136 -6.67 6.09 12.88
C ILE A 136 -7.14 4.96 13.82
N ASP A 137 -6.92 3.69 13.46
CA ASP A 137 -7.39 2.52 14.21
C ASP A 137 -6.76 2.39 15.61
N ARG A 138 -5.55 2.95 15.79
CA ARG A 138 -4.84 2.99 17.09
C ARG A 138 -5.42 3.98 18.08
N ASP A 139 -6.00 5.09 17.62
CA ASP A 139 -6.62 6.10 18.47
C ASP A 139 -8.13 5.83 18.58
N GLU A 140 -8.61 5.49 19.79
CA GLU A 140 -10.01 5.07 19.97
C GLU A 140 -11.03 6.17 19.63
N PHE A 141 -10.64 7.44 19.77
CA PHE A 141 -11.45 8.56 19.28
C PHE A 141 -11.51 8.54 17.75
N SER A 142 -10.37 8.62 17.07
CA SER A 142 -10.29 8.67 15.60
C SER A 142 -10.98 7.47 14.94
N ARG A 143 -10.82 6.25 15.48
CA ARG A 143 -11.48 5.03 14.98
C ARG A 143 -13.01 5.05 15.10
N LYS A 144 -13.56 5.74 16.09
CA LYS A 144 -15.03 5.93 16.21
C LYS A 144 -15.51 7.10 15.35
N TYR A 145 -14.68 8.14 15.23
CA TYR A 145 -15.06 9.39 14.60
C TYR A 145 -14.98 9.37 13.07
N PHE A 146 -14.07 8.58 12.48
CA PHE A 146 -13.94 8.46 11.02
C PHE A 146 -14.59 7.18 10.49
N ILE A 147 -15.50 7.33 9.53
CA ILE A 147 -16.31 6.22 8.98
C ILE A 147 -15.93 5.82 7.55
N GLY A 148 -15.13 6.64 6.86
CA GLY A 148 -14.68 6.38 5.50
C GLY A 148 -13.73 7.45 4.96
N ILE A 149 -13.18 7.20 3.78
CA ILE A 149 -12.23 8.10 3.10
C ILE A 149 -12.64 8.24 1.63
N ALA A 150 -12.71 9.47 1.11
CA ALA A 150 -12.78 9.74 -0.33
C ALA A 150 -11.47 10.37 -0.82
N LYS A 151 -10.98 9.97 -1.99
CA LYS A 151 -9.96 10.71 -2.73
C LYS A 151 -10.62 11.54 -3.82
N GLU A 152 -10.53 12.86 -3.69
CA GLU A 152 -11.05 13.84 -4.65
C GLU A 152 -9.87 14.56 -5.31
N LYS A 153 -9.66 14.32 -6.61
CA LYS A 153 -8.48 14.77 -7.36
C LYS A 153 -7.20 14.18 -6.75
N GLU A 154 -6.31 14.99 -6.19
CA GLU A 154 -5.10 14.55 -5.47
C GLU A 154 -5.19 14.86 -3.96
N SER A 155 -6.40 14.97 -3.41
CA SER A 155 -6.66 15.24 -1.99
C SER A 155 -7.48 14.11 -1.36
N TYR A 156 -7.07 13.69 -0.16
CA TYR A 156 -7.82 12.76 0.68
C TYR A 156 -8.73 13.52 1.64
N HIS A 157 -9.95 13.02 1.78
CA HIS A 157 -11.01 13.55 2.63
C HIS A 157 -11.54 12.44 3.53
N LEU A 158 -11.53 12.64 4.85
CA LEU A 158 -12.18 11.73 5.79
C LEU A 158 -13.64 12.14 5.96
N PHE A 159 -14.53 11.15 6.03
CA PHE A 159 -15.91 11.30 6.45
C PHE A 159 -16.02 11.03 7.94
N THR A 160 -16.78 11.86 8.64
CA THR A 160 -17.00 11.75 10.08
C THR A 160 -18.32 11.06 10.40
N SER A 161 -18.44 10.47 11.59
CA SER A 161 -19.69 9.93 12.13
C SER A 161 -20.69 11.03 12.53
N GLU A 162 -20.18 12.24 12.74
CA GLU A 162 -20.90 13.40 13.26
C GLU A 162 -20.54 14.67 12.46
N GLY A 163 -21.50 15.57 12.30
CA GLY A 163 -21.33 16.84 11.59
C GLY A 163 -21.45 16.73 10.06
N ASN A 164 -21.98 17.78 9.43
CA ASN A 164 -22.21 17.84 7.98
C ASN A 164 -21.00 18.39 7.20
N TYR A 165 -19.78 18.02 7.61
CA TYR A 165 -18.52 18.53 7.03
C TYR A 165 -17.57 17.42 6.54
N LYS A 166 -16.70 17.76 5.58
CA LYS A 166 -15.58 16.89 5.15
C LYS A 166 -14.27 17.31 5.83
N VAL A 167 -13.45 16.35 6.25
CA VAL A 167 -12.11 16.63 6.78
C VAL A 167 -11.05 16.45 5.69
N GLU A 168 -10.53 17.55 5.16
CA GLU A 168 -9.52 17.57 4.07
C GLU A 168 -8.11 17.37 4.65
N ILE A 169 -7.53 16.20 4.42
CA ILE A 169 -6.14 15.82 4.79
C ILE A 169 -5.14 16.27 3.72
N GLY A 170 -5.58 16.43 2.48
CA GLY A 170 -4.70 16.70 1.34
C GLY A 170 -3.91 15.46 0.94
N ASP A 171 -2.59 15.59 0.83
CA ASP A 171 -1.68 14.46 0.61
C ASP A 171 -1.57 13.51 1.83
N LEU A 172 -0.92 12.36 1.61
CA LEU A 172 -0.64 11.35 2.64
C LEU A 172 0.73 11.52 3.32
N ASP A 173 1.29 12.74 3.34
CA ASP A 173 2.48 13.08 4.13
C ASP A 173 2.07 13.78 5.44
N ASN A 174 2.98 13.80 6.42
CA ASN A 174 2.75 14.34 7.78
C ASN A 174 1.50 13.80 8.53
N ILE A 175 1.02 12.60 8.16
CA ILE A 175 -0.18 11.91 8.68
C ILE A 175 -0.40 12.10 10.19
N GLU A 176 0.62 11.83 11.00
CA GLU A 176 0.49 11.87 12.47
C GLU A 176 0.26 13.30 13.01
N ILE A 177 0.84 14.31 12.36
CA ILE A 177 0.61 15.73 12.69
C ILE A 177 -0.82 16.12 12.27
N LYS A 178 -1.26 15.70 11.08
CA LYS A 178 -2.60 16.03 10.55
C LYS A 178 -3.73 15.43 11.40
N VAL A 179 -3.64 14.14 11.75
CA VAL A 179 -4.62 13.46 12.62
C VAL A 179 -4.65 14.06 14.02
N LYS A 180 -3.46 14.32 14.62
CA LYS A 180 -3.37 14.98 15.93
C LYS A 180 -3.91 16.41 15.91
N GLY A 181 -3.62 17.17 14.86
CA GLY A 181 -4.13 18.53 14.65
C GLY A 181 -5.66 18.55 14.56
N PHE A 182 -6.25 17.64 13.79
CA PHE A 182 -7.70 17.49 13.76
C PHE A 182 -8.29 17.17 15.14
N LYS A 183 -7.71 16.20 15.87
CA LYS A 183 -8.15 15.85 17.23
C LYS A 183 -8.11 17.06 18.18
N THR A 184 -7.03 17.83 18.15
CA THR A 184 -6.91 19.09 18.92
C THR A 184 -7.91 20.15 18.49
N PHE A 185 -8.37 20.17 17.23
CA PHE A 185 -9.46 21.05 16.80
C PHE A 185 -10.81 20.62 17.38
N VAL A 186 -11.14 19.33 17.35
CA VAL A 186 -12.37 18.82 17.96
C VAL A 186 -12.39 19.12 19.46
N GLU A 187 -11.32 18.76 20.17
CA GLU A 187 -11.16 18.94 21.63
C GLU A 187 -11.26 20.40 22.10
N LYS A 188 -10.95 21.38 21.24
CA LYS A 188 -10.92 22.81 21.62
C LYS A 188 -12.03 23.67 21.04
N TYR A 189 -12.57 23.31 19.87
CA TYR A 189 -13.52 24.16 19.15
C TYR A 189 -14.89 23.49 18.99
N LEU A 190 -14.95 22.20 18.65
CA LEU A 190 -16.25 21.51 18.47
C LEU A 190 -16.91 21.07 19.78
N VAL A 191 -16.23 21.25 20.92
CA VAL A 191 -16.85 21.18 22.25
C VAL A 191 -17.67 22.44 22.58
N GLU A 192 -17.27 23.60 22.04
CA GLU A 192 -17.88 24.92 22.31
C GLU A 192 -18.70 25.48 21.14
N GLN A 193 -18.59 24.90 19.94
CA GLN A 193 -19.22 25.37 18.70
C GLN A 193 -19.93 24.22 17.99
N SER A 194 -21.12 24.47 17.44
CA SER A 194 -21.87 23.45 16.69
C SER A 194 -21.03 22.91 15.51
N PRO A 195 -20.94 21.59 15.31
CA PRO A 195 -20.30 21.01 14.13
C PRO A 195 -20.98 21.41 12.82
N GLU A 196 -22.26 21.82 12.87
CA GLU A 196 -23.01 22.31 11.70
C GLU A 196 -22.57 23.69 11.21
N LYS A 197 -21.76 24.41 12.00
CA LYS A 197 -21.17 25.71 11.64
C LYS A 197 -20.20 25.63 10.45
N TYR A 198 -19.75 24.42 10.11
CA TYR A 198 -18.73 24.17 9.09
C TYR A 198 -19.23 23.23 7.99
N THR A 199 -18.71 23.40 6.77
CA THR A 199 -18.88 22.47 5.64
C THR A 199 -17.60 21.71 5.30
N LYS A 200 -16.44 22.23 5.74
CA LYS A 200 -15.14 21.58 5.55
C LYS A 200 -14.15 22.00 6.63
N ILE A 201 -13.32 21.07 7.10
CA ILE A 201 -12.19 21.33 8.00
C ILE A 201 -10.93 20.85 7.29
N SER A 202 -10.00 21.76 6.98
CA SER A 202 -8.79 21.46 6.21
C SER A 202 -7.57 21.44 7.11
N VAL A 203 -6.94 20.27 7.27
CA VAL A 203 -5.71 20.04 8.06
C VAL A 203 -4.50 19.71 7.17
N LYS A 204 -4.63 19.96 5.86
CA LYS A 204 -3.57 19.69 4.86
C LYS A 204 -2.37 20.63 4.92
N PHE A 205 -2.51 21.76 5.61
CA PHE A 205 -1.47 22.77 5.72
C PHE A 205 -0.68 22.55 7.01
N ASP A 206 0.65 22.53 6.93
CA ASP A 206 1.46 22.49 8.14
C ASP A 206 1.17 23.72 9.01
N ASN A 207 1.10 23.50 10.33
CA ASN A 207 0.85 24.51 11.37
C ASN A 207 -0.49 25.28 11.35
N GLN A 208 -1.40 25.09 10.39
CA GLN A 208 -2.70 25.79 10.36
C GLN A 208 -3.89 24.90 9.97
N ILE A 209 -5.04 25.15 10.58
CA ILE A 209 -6.32 24.47 10.28
C ILE A 209 -7.25 25.49 9.64
N VAL A 210 -7.75 25.19 8.44
CA VAL A 210 -8.56 26.12 7.63
C VAL A 210 -9.98 25.57 7.50
N THR A 211 -10.93 26.22 8.17
CA THR A 211 -12.36 25.86 8.13
C THR A 211 -13.10 26.61 7.02
N THR A 212 -13.99 25.92 6.32
CA THR A 212 -15.02 26.55 5.46
C THR A 212 -16.33 26.56 6.24
N LEU A 213 -16.91 27.75 6.42
CA LEU A 213 -18.19 27.93 7.12
C LEU A 213 -19.36 27.31 6.34
N ASN A 214 -20.46 27.06 7.04
CA ASN A 214 -21.74 26.67 6.45
C ASN A 214 -22.58 27.92 6.14
N PRO A 215 -22.99 28.16 4.88
CA PRO A 215 -23.85 29.30 4.51
C PRO A 215 -25.32 29.12 4.92
N ASN A 216 -25.71 27.96 5.46
CA ASN A 216 -27.06 27.68 5.94
C ASN A 216 -27.14 27.67 7.48
N PHE A 217 -26.23 28.38 8.17
CA PHE A 217 -26.12 28.39 9.63
C PHE A 217 -26.04 29.85 10.11
N GLU A 218 -27.12 30.32 10.75
CA GLU A 218 -27.45 31.76 10.94
C GLU A 218 -26.31 32.59 11.57
N GLU A 219 -25.53 32.03 12.50
CA GLU A 219 -24.39 32.73 13.11
C GLU A 219 -23.29 33.14 12.10
N ASN A 220 -23.22 32.48 10.94
CA ASN A 220 -22.18 32.71 9.94
C ASN A 220 -22.50 33.87 8.99
N ASP A 221 -23.76 34.28 8.85
CA ASP A 221 -24.22 35.18 7.79
C ASP A 221 -23.45 36.52 7.80
N SER A 222 -23.30 37.12 8.98
CA SER A 222 -22.54 38.37 9.14
C SER A 222 -21.05 38.22 8.79
N ILE A 223 -20.45 37.06 9.05
CA ILE A 223 -19.04 36.78 8.75
C ILE A 223 -18.87 36.55 7.24
N LEU A 224 -19.79 35.81 6.63
CA LEU A 224 -19.81 35.51 5.20
C LEU A 224 -20.06 36.78 4.37
N GLU A 225 -20.97 37.66 4.80
CA GLU A 225 -21.17 38.96 4.14
C GLU A 225 -19.89 39.80 4.13
N VAL A 226 -19.18 39.92 5.27
CA VAL A 226 -17.92 40.69 5.35
C VAL A 226 -16.86 40.07 4.45
N GLY A 227 -16.64 38.75 4.53
CA GLY A 227 -15.67 38.05 3.68
C GLY A 227 -15.96 38.22 2.19
N ASN A 228 -17.22 38.14 1.77
CA ASN A 228 -17.63 38.38 0.38
C ASN A 228 -17.40 39.84 -0.04
N LYS A 229 -17.70 40.81 0.83
CA LYS A 229 -17.48 42.25 0.60
C LYS A 229 -15.99 42.62 0.57
N GLU A 230 -15.10 41.83 1.15
CA GLU A 230 -13.65 42.01 1.03
C GLU A 230 -13.07 41.30 -0.19
N MET A 231 -13.50 40.06 -0.47
CA MET A 231 -13.14 39.33 -1.70
C MET A 231 -13.50 40.14 -2.96
N ALA A 232 -14.64 40.83 -2.98
CA ALA A 232 -15.07 41.68 -4.08
C ALA A 232 -14.23 42.97 -4.27
N LYS A 233 -13.37 43.33 -3.30
CA LYS A 233 -12.43 44.46 -3.40
C LYS A 233 -11.05 44.04 -3.93
N LEU A 234 -10.77 42.74 -4.04
CA LEU A 234 -9.51 42.25 -4.59
C LEU A 234 -9.47 42.47 -6.11
N PRO A 235 -8.39 43.01 -6.68
CA PRO A 235 -8.30 43.27 -8.11
C PRO A 235 -8.29 41.97 -8.92
N LEU A 236 -9.29 41.81 -9.78
CA LEU A 236 -9.45 40.64 -10.65
C LEU A 236 -8.34 40.54 -11.70
N THR A 237 -7.31 39.74 -11.43
CA THR A 237 -6.35 39.29 -12.45
C THR A 237 -6.98 38.20 -13.34
N ALA A 238 -8.00 38.60 -14.11
CA ALA A 238 -8.70 37.72 -15.04
C ALA A 238 -7.80 37.28 -16.21
N ALA A 239 -7.99 36.04 -16.67
CA ALA A 239 -7.11 35.42 -17.66
C ALA A 239 -7.22 36.05 -19.06
N LYS A 240 -6.10 36.11 -19.80
CA LYS A 240 -6.06 36.58 -21.19
C LYS A 240 -5.94 35.41 -22.17
N LYS A 241 -7.09 34.83 -22.50
CA LYS A 241 -7.37 33.86 -23.58
C LYS A 241 -8.80 34.19 -24.07
N GLU A 242 -9.11 34.25 -25.36
CA GLU A 242 -8.38 33.93 -26.59
C GLU A 242 -8.67 34.98 -27.69
N HIS A 243 -7.76 35.12 -28.66
CA HIS A 243 -8.09 35.52 -30.05
C HIS A 243 -6.84 35.37 -30.93
N ALA A 244 -6.68 34.22 -31.61
CA ALA A 244 -5.99 34.04 -32.91
C ALA A 244 -5.76 32.56 -33.25
N GLU A 245 -6.75 31.89 -33.84
CA GLU A 245 -6.51 30.78 -34.78
C GLU A 245 -7.30 31.03 -36.08
N ALA A 246 -6.92 30.31 -37.13
CA ALA A 246 -7.50 30.33 -38.49
C ALA A 246 -7.20 31.56 -39.38
N ARG A 247 -5.99 31.58 -39.98
CA ARG A 247 -5.86 31.84 -41.43
C ARG A 247 -4.64 31.13 -42.04
N THR A 248 -4.92 30.18 -42.94
CA THR A 248 -3.93 29.34 -43.63
C THR A 248 -3.48 30.00 -44.95
N GLN A 249 -2.18 29.95 -45.26
CA GLN A 249 -1.63 29.47 -46.54
C GLN A 249 -0.09 29.60 -46.61
N LYS A 250 0.55 28.72 -47.39
CA LYS A 250 1.96 28.83 -47.82
C LYS A 250 2.03 29.46 -49.20
N PRO A 251 3.19 30.01 -49.58
CA PRO A 251 3.85 29.49 -50.79
C PRO A 251 5.11 28.66 -50.47
N SER A 252 5.45 27.73 -51.35
CA SER A 252 6.77 27.10 -51.38
C SER A 252 7.55 27.59 -52.60
N GLN A 253 8.87 27.71 -52.49
CA GLN A 253 9.75 27.58 -53.66
C GLN A 253 10.77 26.46 -53.41
N LYS A 254 10.96 25.64 -54.45
CA LYS A 254 12.05 24.67 -54.59
C LYS A 254 12.80 25.04 -55.85
N ILE A 255 14.14 25.03 -55.79
CA ILE A 255 14.98 24.57 -56.90
C ILE A 255 15.97 23.56 -56.28
N ALA A 256 16.40 22.56 -57.04
CA ALA A 256 17.15 21.41 -56.53
C ALA A 256 18.21 20.95 -57.53
N SER A 257 19.26 20.27 -57.04
CA SER A 257 19.96 19.25 -57.83
C SER A 257 20.87 18.33 -56.99
N LYS A 258 20.86 17.06 -57.41
CA LYS A 258 21.93 16.04 -57.34
C LYS A 258 22.26 15.71 -58.82
N PRO A 259 23.31 14.94 -59.23
CA PRO A 259 23.79 13.71 -58.57
C PRO A 259 25.31 13.43 -58.74
N ALA A 260 25.68 12.14 -58.75
CA ALA A 260 26.96 11.51 -59.13
C ALA A 260 27.99 11.21 -58.00
N ALA A 261 28.89 10.25 -58.26
CA ALA A 261 29.68 9.54 -57.25
C ALA A 261 31.02 8.99 -57.82
N ARG A 262 31.98 8.62 -56.95
CA ARG A 262 33.11 7.72 -57.29
C ARG A 262 33.69 6.94 -56.09
N LYS A 263 34.63 6.03 -56.38
CA LYS A 263 35.00 4.81 -55.63
C LYS A 263 36.22 4.95 -54.68
N GLY A 264 36.38 4.00 -53.75
CA GLY A 264 37.59 3.70 -52.94
C GLY A 264 37.17 3.23 -51.53
N GLN A 265 37.37 1.98 -51.07
CA GLN A 265 38.63 1.28 -50.69
C GLN A 265 39.38 2.01 -49.55
N THR A 266 39.79 1.38 -48.43
CA THR A 266 40.05 -0.05 -48.14
C THR A 266 39.55 -0.50 -46.74
N LYS A 267 39.66 -1.80 -46.41
CA LYS A 267 39.36 -2.44 -45.10
C LYS A 267 40.45 -2.07 -44.04
N GLU A 268 40.34 -2.39 -42.74
CA GLU A 268 40.41 -3.75 -42.16
C GLU A 268 39.75 -3.92 -40.77
N LYS A 269 39.53 -5.18 -40.33
CA LYS A 269 39.00 -5.59 -39.01
C LYS A 269 39.64 -6.92 -38.54
N SER A 270 40.32 -6.90 -37.39
CA SER A 270 40.71 -8.05 -36.54
C SER A 270 41.23 -7.48 -35.21
N LYS A 271 40.95 -7.96 -33.98
CA LYS A 271 40.28 -9.14 -33.39
C LYS A 271 41.16 -10.40 -33.15
N ILE A 272 40.95 -10.95 -31.94
CA ILE A 272 41.25 -12.29 -31.36
C ILE A 272 42.65 -12.58 -30.71
N THR A 273 42.57 -13.15 -29.49
CA THR A 273 43.40 -14.22 -28.84
C THR A 273 44.69 -13.95 -28.02
N ALA A 274 44.55 -14.20 -26.69
CA ALA A 274 45.26 -15.24 -25.90
C ALA A 274 46.58 -14.96 -25.12
N ALA A 275 46.82 -15.90 -24.18
CA ALA A 275 47.99 -16.16 -23.32
C ALA A 275 48.16 -15.36 -22.00
N LYS A 276 48.44 -16.10 -20.90
CA LYS A 276 49.07 -15.61 -19.65
C LYS A 276 50.61 -15.66 -19.81
N PRO A 277 51.41 -15.16 -18.84
CA PRO A 277 52.12 -16.14 -17.99
C PRO A 277 52.50 -15.68 -16.54
N VAL A 278 53.15 -16.61 -15.81
CA VAL A 278 53.99 -16.48 -14.59
C VAL A 278 53.34 -16.17 -13.22
N THR A 279 53.89 -16.85 -12.20
CA THR A 279 53.64 -16.72 -10.75
C THR A 279 54.98 -16.66 -10.00
N THR A 280 55.07 -15.87 -8.93
CA THR A 280 56.08 -15.97 -7.84
C THR A 280 55.38 -15.56 -6.53
N GLU A 281 55.28 -16.39 -5.48
CA GLU A 281 56.33 -16.81 -4.51
C GLU A 281 57.02 -15.62 -3.81
N LYS A 282 57.16 -15.54 -2.47
CA LYS A 282 56.96 -16.53 -1.35
C LYS A 282 56.48 -15.72 -0.08
N LYS A 283 56.78 -15.90 1.23
CA LYS A 283 57.66 -16.76 2.07
C LYS A 283 57.27 -16.70 3.60
N LYS A 284 56.45 -17.62 4.14
CA LYS A 284 56.20 -17.86 5.62
C LYS A 284 55.41 -16.77 6.40
N LYS A 285 54.89 -16.94 7.64
CA LYS A 285 54.95 -18.04 8.66
C LYS A 285 53.69 -18.10 9.57
N THR A 286 53.50 -19.24 10.22
CA THR A 286 52.40 -19.68 11.14
C THR A 286 52.50 -19.23 12.60
N ALA A 287 51.37 -18.86 13.23
CA ALA A 287 50.88 -19.26 14.59
C ALA A 287 49.55 -18.49 14.88
N SER A 288 48.42 -18.99 15.38
CA SER A 288 48.01 -20.12 16.26
C SER A 288 48.15 -19.91 17.77
N SER A 289 47.11 -19.38 18.44
CA SER A 289 46.48 -20.03 19.62
C SER A 289 45.27 -19.28 20.19
N THR A 290 44.34 -20.07 20.70
CA THR A 290 43.11 -19.78 21.45
C THR A 290 43.30 -19.02 22.78
N ALA A 291 42.32 -18.18 23.18
CA ALA A 291 41.71 -18.24 24.53
C ALA A 291 40.47 -17.32 24.73
N LYS A 292 39.55 -17.78 25.58
CA LYS A 292 38.45 -17.09 26.30
C LYS A 292 38.43 -17.77 27.68
N PRO A 293 38.25 -17.12 28.86
CA PRO A 293 37.09 -16.28 29.18
C PRO A 293 37.30 -15.16 30.25
N ALA A 294 36.20 -14.46 30.61
CA ALA A 294 35.71 -14.23 32.00
C ALA A 294 34.92 -12.89 32.13
N ALA A 295 34.04 -12.81 33.12
CA ALA A 295 33.05 -11.73 33.30
C ALA A 295 33.22 -10.94 34.61
N LYS A 296 32.48 -9.82 34.74
CA LYS A 296 32.15 -8.93 35.91
C LYS A 296 32.18 -7.45 35.42
N LYS A 297 31.39 -6.49 35.94
CA LYS A 297 30.25 -6.51 36.88
C LYS A 297 29.36 -5.26 36.63
N LYS A 298 28.21 -5.16 37.32
CA LYS A 298 27.28 -4.01 37.27
C LYS A 298 27.87 -2.73 37.88
N ALA A 299 27.38 -1.58 37.43
CA ALA A 299 27.32 -0.33 38.20
C ALA A 299 25.94 0.35 37.97
N THR A 300 25.43 1.04 38.98
CA THR A 300 24.14 1.77 38.97
C THR A 300 24.37 3.18 39.46
N VAL A 301 23.69 4.16 38.86
CA VAL A 301 23.56 5.52 39.39
C VAL A 301 22.10 5.94 39.29
N LYS A 302 21.53 6.41 40.40
CA LYS A 302 20.42 7.37 40.43
C LYS A 302 21.04 8.71 40.81
N ILE A 303 20.59 9.80 40.18
CA ILE A 303 20.56 11.13 40.79
C ILE A 303 19.17 11.69 40.50
N GLU A 304 18.70 12.51 41.45
CA GLU A 304 17.39 13.13 41.66
C GLU A 304 16.65 13.63 40.40
#